data_AF-A0A421K8J9-F1
#
_entry.id   AF-A0A421K8J9-F1
#
_cell.length_a   1.000
_cell.length_b   1.000
_cell.length_c   1.000
_cell.angle_alpha   90.00
_cell.angle_beta   90.00
_cell.angle_gamma   90.00
#
_symmetry.space_group_name_H-M   'P 1'
#
loop_
_entity.id
_entity.type
_entity.pdbx_description
1 polymer ?
#
loop_
_entity_poly.entity_id
_entity_poly.type
_entity_poly.pdbx_seq_one_letter_code
_entity_poly.pdbx_strand_id
1 'polypeptide(L)' 'MLVLNLGYSNPVEYVIPDGIHITVEDNNGIAVRGIMKDLVGQTAAEIRSLRPPEPYKGKGIRYENENVRRKVGKSGAK' A
#
# COMPACT_ATOMS: atom_id res chain seq x y z
N MET A 1 -3.50 -12.14 -10.06
CA MET A 1 -4.30 -10.94 -9.76
C MET A 1 -4.35 -10.76 -8.25
N LEU A 2 -4.20 -9.54 -7.77
CA LEU A 2 -4.28 -9.16 -6.35
C LEU A 2 -5.55 -8.34 -6.13
N VAL A 3 -6.33 -8.66 -5.10
CA VAL A 3 -7.57 -7.94 -4.78
C VAL A 3 -7.42 -7.26 -3.42
N LEU A 4 -7.69 -5.95 -3.36
CA LEU A 4 -7.46 -5.11 -2.19
C LEU A 4 -8.75 -4.41 -1.74
N ASN A 5 -9.11 -4.61 -0.47
CA ASN A 5 -10.24 -3.93 0.17
C ASN A 5 -9.75 -2.68 0.91
N LEU A 6 -9.62 -1.57 0.19
CA LEU A 6 -9.00 -0.34 0.70
C LEU A 6 -9.98 0.65 1.34
N GLY A 7 -11.24 0.25 1.53
CA GLY A 7 -12.30 1.12 2.06
C GLY A 7 -13.03 1.95 0.98
N TYR A 8 -12.84 1.60 -0.29
CA TYR A 8 -13.72 2.02 -1.39
C TYR A 8 -14.99 1.16 -1.40
N SER A 9 -16.01 1.61 -2.12
CA SER A 9 -17.27 0.86 -2.26
C SER A 9 -17.09 -0.48 -2.96
N ASN A 10 -16.10 -0.59 -3.85
CA ASN A 10 -15.77 -1.80 -4.59
C ASN A 10 -14.33 -2.24 -4.28
N PRO A 11 -14.02 -3.54 -4.35
CA PRO A 11 -12.65 -4.03 -4.26
C PRO A 11 -11.80 -3.48 -5.41
N VAL A 12 -10.53 -3.21 -5.12
CA VAL A 12 -9.56 -2.78 -6.14
C VAL A 12 -8.79 -3.99 -6.63
N GLU A 13 -8.86 -4.27 -7.92
CA GLU A 13 -8.13 -5.35 -8.57
C GLU A 13 -6.84 -4.81 -9.18
N TYR A 14 -5.72 -5.46 -8.88
CA TYR A 14 -4.40 -5.16 -9.43
C TYR A 14 -3.88 -6.35 -10.21
N VAL A 15 -3.54 -6.12 -11.48
CA VAL A 15 -2.94 -7.13 -12.35
C VAL A 15 -1.46 -7.22 -12.04
N ILE A 16 -0.99 -8.42 -11.72
CA ILE A 16 0.41 -8.66 -11.38
C ILE A 16 1.18 -8.77 -12.70
N PRO A 17 2.20 -7.93 -12.95
CA PRO A 17 3.00 -8.03 -14.15
C PRO A 17 3.87 -9.30 -14.13
N ASP A 18 4.24 -9.78 -15.31
CA ASP A 18 5.04 -11.00 -15.46
C ASP A 18 6.41 -10.86 -14.80
N GLY A 19 6.85 -11.92 -14.13
CA GLY A 19 8.14 -11.94 -13.42
C GLY A 19 8.09 -11.37 -12.00
N ILE A 20 6.89 -11.00 -11.51
CA ILE A 20 6.65 -10.65 -10.11
C ILE A 20 5.77 -11.69 -9.42
N HIS A 21 6.20 -12.07 -8.22
CA HIS A 21 5.44 -12.86 -7.28
C HIS A 21 5.02 -11.99 -6.10
N ILE A 22 3.71 -11.91 -5.88
CA ILE A 22 3.15 -11.23 -4.70
C ILE A 22 2.68 -12.30 -3.73
N THR A 23 3.09 -12.19 -2.46
CA THR A 23 2.64 -13.03 -1.36
C THR A 23 1.94 -12.16 -0.33
N VAL A 24 0.75 -12.57 0.11
CA VAL A 24 0.07 -11.95 1.26
C VAL A 24 0.52 -12.74 2.49
N GLU A 25 1.36 -12.13 3.32
CA GLU A 25 1.92 -12.80 4.51
C GLU A 25 0.93 -12.73 5.68
N ASP A 26 0.25 -11.60 5.83
CA ASP A 26 -0.77 -11.34 6.85
C ASP A 26 -1.92 -10.51 6.26
N ASN A 27 -3.00 -10.33 7.03
CA ASN A 27 -4.12 -9.46 6.64
C ASN A 27 -3.69 -8.02 6.24
N ASN A 28 -2.56 -7.54 6.77
CA ASN A 28 -2.03 -6.19 6.51
C ASN A 28 -0.62 -6.20 5.89
N GLY A 29 -0.10 -7.36 5.51
CA GLY A 29 1.27 -7.54 5.03
C GLY A 29 1.31 -8.11 3.62
N ILE A 30 1.95 -7.39 2.69
CA ILE A 30 2.11 -7.82 1.29
C ILE A 30 3.61 -7.78 0.95
N ALA A 31 4.16 -8.93 0.56
CA ALA A 31 5.52 -9.06 0.08
C ALA A 31 5.52 -9.13 -1.45
N VAL A 32 6.30 -8.26 -2.09
CA VAL A 32 6.53 -8.25 -3.54
C VAL A 32 7.93 -8.79 -3.80
N ARG A 33 8.03 -9.91 -4.52
CA ARG A 33 9.29 -10.57 -4.89
C ARG A 33 9.40 -10.63 -6.41
N GLY A 34 10.61 -10.51 -6.93
CA GLY A 34 10.84 -10.57 -8.37
C GLY A 34 12.33 -10.55 -8.70
N ILE A 35 12.66 -10.89 -9.93
CA ILE A 35 14.05 -10.97 -10.40
C ILE A 35 14.60 -9.56 -10.69
N MET A 36 13.77 -8.69 -11.28
CA MET A 36 14.15 -7.33 -11.66
C MET A 36 13.78 -6.31 -10.59
N LYS A 37 14.78 -5.59 -10.07
CA LYS A 37 14.58 -4.57 -9.02
C LYS A 37 13.67 -3.42 -9.47
N ASP A 38 13.80 -2.98 -10.71
CA ASP A 38 13.01 -1.87 -11.25
C ASP A 38 11.53 -2.24 -11.31
N LEU A 39 11.22 -3.44 -11.79
CA LEU A 39 9.85 -3.94 -11.86
C LEU A 39 9.25 -4.11 -10.45
N VAL A 40 10.01 -4.68 -9.52
CA VAL A 40 9.59 -4.84 -8.11
C VAL A 40 9.28 -3.48 -7.48
N GLY A 41 10.15 -2.49 -7.70
CA GLY A 41 9.95 -1.12 -7.22
C GLY A 41 8.72 -0.45 -7.84
N GLN A 42 8.54 -0.60 -9.15
CA GLN A 42 7.40 -0.07 -9.89
C GLN A 42 6.08 -0.65 -9.38
N THR A 43 5.99 -1.98 -9.26
CA THR A 43 4.79 -2.65 -8.72
C THR A 43 4.49 -2.24 -7.29
N ALA A 44 5.51 -2.15 -6.44
CA ALA A 44 5.32 -1.70 -5.06
C ALA A 44 4.83 -0.23 -5.00
N ALA A 45 5.35 0.64 -5.88
CA ALA A 45 4.92 2.03 -5.98
C ALA A 45 3.47 2.16 -6.51
N GLU A 46 3.09 1.37 -7.51
CA GLU A 46 1.74 1.30 -8.04
C GLU A 46 0.74 0.86 -6.97
N ILE A 47 1.03 -0.22 -6.25
CA ILE A 47 0.19 -0.69 -5.13
C ILE A 47 0.04 0.40 -4.07
N ARG A 48 1.13 1.08 -3.69
CA ARG A 48 1.08 2.20 -2.73
C ARG A 48 0.22 3.37 -3.22
N SER A 49 0.24 3.66 -4.53
CA SER A 49 -0.51 4.76 -5.12
C SER A 49 -2.03 4.58 -5.07
N LEU A 50 -2.51 3.34 -4.98
CA LEU A 50 -3.94 3.02 -4.86
C LEU A 50 -4.58 3.64 -3.62
N ARG A 51 -3.84 3.67 -2.50
CA ARG A 51 -4.26 4.37 -1.29
C ARG A 51 -3.04 4.80 -0.47
N PRO A 52 -2.47 5.99 -0.75
CA PRO A 52 -1.31 6.48 -0.03
C PRO A 52 -1.64 6.72 1.45
N PRO A 53 -0.62 6.67 2.34
CA PRO A 53 -0.85 6.83 3.77
C PRO A 53 -1.28 8.27 4.07
N GLU A 54 -2.41 8.43 4.75
CA GLU A 54 -2.95 9.75 5.08
C GLU A 54 -2.11 10.48 6.15
N PRO A 55 -2.00 11.81 6.10
CA PRO A 55 -1.14 12.57 7.02
C PRO A 55 -1.68 12.68 8.45
N TYR A 56 -2.88 12.18 8.75
CA TYR A 56 -3.46 12.28 10.10
C TYR A 56 -3.33 10.97 10.88
N LYS A 57 -4.05 9.92 10.47
CA LYS A 57 -4.01 8.61 11.14
C LYS A 57 -3.03 7.63 10.50
N GLY A 58 -2.38 7.98 9.40
CA GLY A 58 -1.46 7.10 8.69
C GLY A 58 -2.12 5.88 8.05
N LYS A 59 -3.45 5.88 7.87
CA LYS A 59 -4.18 4.81 7.16
C LYS A 59 -3.88 4.86 5.66
N GLY A 60 -3.72 3.69 5.07
CA GLY A 60 -3.34 3.51 3.67
C GLY A 60 -2.27 2.43 3.57
N ILE A 61 -1.71 2.29 2.38
CA ILE A 61 -0.60 1.39 2.07
C ILE A 61 0.70 2.17 2.29
N ARG A 62 1.61 1.60 3.07
CA ARG A 62 2.93 2.18 3.35
C ARG A 62 3.99 1.10 3.22
N TYR A 63 5.24 1.49 3.00
CA TYR A 63 6.34 0.54 3.16
C TYR A 63 6.56 0.20 4.64
N GLU A 64 7.14 -0.97 4.91
CA GLU A 64 7.33 -1.51 6.25
C GLU A 64 7.99 -0.51 7.21
N ASN A 65 9.05 0.16 6.73
CA ASN A 65 9.86 1.13 7.47
C ASN A 65 9.61 2.60 7.07
N GLU A 66 8.48 2.91 6.42
CA GLU A 66 8.14 4.29 6.03
C GLU A 66 7.66 5.12 7.22
N ASN A 67 8.34 6.25 7.50
CA ASN A 67 7.90 7.21 8.51
C ASN A 67 6.90 8.21 7.91
N VAL A 68 5.62 8.04 8.26
CA VAL A 68 4.53 8.92 7.80
C VAL A 68 4.40 10.11 8.75
N ARG A 69 4.65 11.33 8.24
CA ARG A 69 4.48 12.56 9.02
C ARG A 69 3.03 12.73 9.44
N ARG A 70 2.77 12.60 10.74
CA ARG A 70 1.44 12.80 11.34
C ARG A 70 1.23 14.27 11.68
N LYS A 71 0.18 14.87 11.13
CA LYS A 71 -0.35 16.19 11.52
C LYS A 71 -1.36 16.00 12.64
N VAL A 72 -1.38 16.96 13.56
CA VAL A 72 -2.41 17.00 14.60
C VAL A 72 -3.76 17.14 13.90
N GLY A 73 -4.67 16.20 14.17
CA GLY A 73 -6.06 16.30 13.72
C GLY A 73 -6.81 17.39 14.49
N LYS A 74 -8.15 17.47 14.34
CA LYS A 74 -9.06 18.45 14.98
C LYS A 74 -8.40 19.33 16.06
N SER A 75 -8.03 20.56 15.71
CA SER A 75 -7.48 21.57 16.63
C SER A 75 -8.53 22.18 17.57
N GLY A 76 -9.56 21.41 17.95
CA GLY A 76 -10.74 21.90 18.68
C GLY A 76 -11.20 20.97 19.79
N ALA A 77 -10.28 20.24 20.42
CA ALA A 77 -10.55 19.64 21.73
C ALA A 77 -9.88 20.53 22.78
N LYS A 78 -10.62 21.54 23.22
CA LYS A 78 -10.42 22.20 24.50
C LYS A 78 -11.63 21.86 25.36
#